data_AF-A0A0C2WJC2-F1
#
_entry.id   AF-A0A0C2WJC2-F1
#
_cell.length_a   1.000
_cell.length_b   1.000
_cell.length_c   1.000
_cell.angle_alpha   90.00
_cell.angle_beta   90.00
_cell.angle_gamma   90.00
#
_symmetry.space_group_name_H-M   'P 1'
#
loop_
_entity.id
_entity.type
_entity.pdbx_description
1 polymer ?
#
loop_
_entity_poly.entity_id
_entity_poly.type
_entity_poly.pdbx_seq_one_letter_code
_entity_poly.pdbx_strand_id
1 'polypeptide(L)' 'VVRDVRTRWNYTHAMIRRAELLKEAIDDWVFKTPGLRTLLLNEDEWKSLGEIADILE' A
#
# COMPACT_ATOMS: atom_id res chain seq x y z
N VAL A 1 28.57 11.15 -6.27
CA VAL A 1 27.68 10.66 -5.19
C VAL A 1 26.26 10.92 -5.62
N VAL A 2 25.58 9.91 -6.17
CA VAL A 2 24.14 9.99 -6.46
C VAL A 2 23.46 10.17 -5.10
N ARG A 3 22.84 11.34 -4.88
CA ARG A 3 22.14 11.62 -3.64
C ARG A 3 20.95 10.67 -3.56
N ASP A 4 20.97 9.87 -2.51
CA ASP A 4 20.08 8.76 -2.23
C ASP A 4 18.61 9.09 -2.54
N VAL A 5 17.97 8.24 -3.37
CA VAL A 5 16.53 8.24 -3.69
C VAL A 5 15.69 8.00 -2.41
N ARG A 6 16.33 7.50 -1.33
CA ARG A 6 15.76 7.12 -0.03
C ARG A 6 14.80 8.09 0.66
N THR A 7 14.81 9.39 0.37
CA THR A 7 14.04 10.35 1.19
C THR A 7 13.01 11.18 0.44
N ARG A 8 12.95 11.09 -0.90
CA ARG A 8 12.01 11.92 -1.67
C ARG A 8 11.17 11.15 -2.68
N TRP A 9 11.65 10.03 -3.21
CA TRP A 9 11.02 9.34 -4.34
C TRP A 9 10.61 7.88 -4.04
N ASN A 10 10.67 7.45 -2.77
CA ASN A 10 10.16 6.15 -2.32
C ASN A 10 8.73 6.22 -1.75
N TYR A 11 7.98 7.29 -2.06
CA TYR A 11 6.62 7.48 -1.54
C TYR A 11 5.71 6.30 -1.86
N THR A 12 5.84 5.68 -3.04
CA THR A 12 5.05 4.49 -3.40
C THR A 12 5.39 3.30 -2.52
N HIS A 13 6.67 2.94 -2.37
CA HIS A 13 7.10 1.87 -1.48
C HIS A 13 6.66 2.12 -0.02
N ALA A 14 6.94 3.32 0.49
CA ALA A 14 6.57 3.69 1.86
C ALA A 14 5.04 3.70 2.08
N MET A 15 4.26 4.11 1.08
CA MET A 15 2.80 4.06 1.12
C MET A 15 2.30 2.61 1.15
N ILE A 16 2.87 1.72 0.34
CA ILE A 16 2.46 0.31 0.33
C ILE A 16 2.80 -0.36 1.66
N ARG A 17 4.04 -0.24 2.17
CA ARG A 17 4.41 -0.80 3.48
C ARG A 17 3.54 -0.28 4.62
N ARG A 18 3.15 1.00 4.56
CA ARG A 18 2.23 1.60 5.54
C ARG A 18 0.80 1.10 5.37
N ALA A 19 0.36 0.85 4.15
CA ALA A 19 -0.94 0.24 3.87
C ALA A 19 -1.01 -1.20 4.38
N GLU A 20 0.05 -2.01 4.18
CA GLU A 20 0.15 -3.38 4.73
C GLU A 20 0.04 -3.39 6.26
N LEU A 21 0.76 -2.49 6.94
CA LEU A 21 0.68 -2.35 8.41
C LEU A 21 -0.73 -1.99 8.89
N LEU A 22 -1.50 -1.27 8.08
CA LEU A 22 -2.84 -0.77 8.39
C LEU A 22 -3.94 -1.57 7.69
N LYS A 23 -3.64 -2.74 7.10
CA LYS A 23 -4.55 -3.51 6.24
C LYS A 23 -5.94 -3.65 6.84
N GLU A 24 -6.05 -4.18 8.06
CA GLU A 24 -7.34 -4.39 8.74
C GLU A 24 -8.12 -3.08 8.91
N ALA A 25 -7.44 -1.99 9.31
CA ALA A 25 -8.08 -0.69 9.51
C ALA A 25 -8.55 -0.05 8.19
N ILE A 26 -7.78 -0.25 7.12
CA ILE A 26 -8.13 0.19 5.77
C ILE A 26 -9.34 -0.60 5.26
N ASP A 27 -9.31 -1.92 5.35
CA ASP A 27 -10.42 -2.78 4.90
C ASP A 27 -11.71 -2.44 5.65
N ASP A 28 -11.64 -2.28 6.97
CA ASP A 28 -12.78 -1.86 7.80
C ASP A 28 -13.32 -0.49 7.37
N TRP A 29 -12.44 0.48 7.14
CA TRP A 29 -12.81 1.84 6.76
C TRP A 29 -13.43 1.89 5.36
N VAL A 30 -12.84 1.19 4.38
CA VAL A 30 -13.33 1.11 3.00
C VAL A 30 -14.70 0.41 2.97
N PHE A 31 -14.87 -0.66 3.74
CA PHE A 31 -16.14 -1.37 3.83
C PHE A 31 -17.27 -0.51 4.41
N LYS A 32 -16.96 0.26 5.46
CA LYS A 32 -17.90 1.15 6.18
C LYS A 32 -18.20 2.45 5.43
N THR A 33 -17.34 2.89 4.51
CA THR A 33 -17.50 4.16 3.79
C THR A 33 -18.30 3.99 2.49
N PRO A 34 -19.50 4.60 2.37
CA PRO A 34 -20.28 4.55 1.14
C PRO A 34 -19.49 5.10 -0.07
N GLY A 35 -19.51 4.38 -1.19
CA GLY A 35 -18.81 4.78 -2.42
C GLY A 35 -17.36 4.29 -2.54
N LEU A 36 -16.75 3.77 -1.47
CA LEU A 36 -15.39 3.23 -1.52
C LEU A 36 -15.32 1.71 -1.63
N ARG A 37 -16.42 0.98 -1.45
CA ARG A 37 -16.46 -0.49 -1.46
C ARG A 37 -15.87 -1.13 -2.73
N THR A 38 -15.90 -0.44 -3.86
CA THR A 38 -15.29 -0.90 -5.12
C THR A 38 -13.76 -0.88 -5.10
N LEU A 39 -13.16 -0.24 -4.09
CA LEU A 39 -11.72 -0.16 -3.86
C LEU A 39 -11.24 -1.16 -2.79
N LEU A 40 -12.14 -2.00 -2.26
CA LEU A 40 -11.76 -3.05 -1.33
C LEU A 40 -10.88 -4.06 -2.07
N LEU A 41 -9.68 -4.28 -1.56
CA LEU A 41 -8.74 -5.23 -2.14
C LEU A 41 -9.03 -6.63 -1.60
N ASN A 42 -8.94 -7.62 -2.47
CA ASN A 42 -8.94 -9.02 -2.05
C ASN A 42 -7.53 -9.47 -1.60
N GLU A 43 -7.44 -10.68 -1.06
CA GLU A 43 -6.18 -11.24 -0.54
C GLU A 43 -5.07 -11.33 -1.61
N ASP A 44 -5.42 -11.68 -2.85
CA ASP A 44 -4.45 -11.77 -3.94
C ASP A 44 -3.93 -10.38 -4.35
N GLU A 45 -4.78 -9.36 -4.36
CA GLU A 45 -4.39 -7.97 -4.64
C GLU A 45 -3.50 -7.40 -3.54
N TRP A 46 -3.79 -7.70 -2.27
CA TRP A 46 -2.92 -7.37 -1.14
C TRP A 46 -1.56 -8.05 -1.26
N LYS A 47 -1.54 -9.32 -1.66
CA LYS A 47 -0.30 -10.04 -1.91
C LYS A 47 0.52 -9.42 -3.05
N SER A 48 -0.12 -9.09 -4.18
CA SER A 48 0.54 -8.42 -5.29
C SER A 48 1.08 -7.04 -4.92
N LEU A 49 0.41 -6.29 -4.03
CA LEU A 49 0.95 -5.04 -3.49
C LEU A 49 2.27 -5.27 -2.73
N GLY A 50 2.33 -6.31 -1.90
CA GLY A 50 3.56 -6.67 -1.18
C GLY A 50 4.70 -7.04 -2.13
N GLU A 51 4.42 -7.84 -3.16
CA GLU A 51 5.39 -8.18 -4.21
C GLU A 51 5.92 -6.93 -4.93
N ILE A 52 5.05 -5.95 -5.21
CA ILE A 52 5.45 -4.65 -5.78
C ILE A 52 6.33 -3.88 -4.79
N ALA A 53 6.00 -3.87 -3.50
CA ALA A 53 6.82 -3.20 -2.50
C ALA A 53 8.23 -3.79 -2.41
N ASP A 54 8.36 -5.11 -2.49
CA ASP A 54 9.64 -5.82 -2.49
C ASP A 54 10.49 -5.48 -3.74
N ILE A 55 9.85 -5.30 -4.90
CA ILE A 55 10.55 -4.86 -6.14
C ILE A 55 11.04 -3.41 -6.03
N LEU A 56 10.33 -2.57 -5.29
CA LEU A 56 10.62 -1.15 -5.12
C LEU A 56 11.65 -0.83 -4.03
N GLU A 57 12.17 -1.85 -3.34
CA GLU A 57 13.20 -1.75 -2.28
C GLU A 57 14.61 -1.50 -2.84
#